data_AF-A0A2P7TW60-F1
#
_entry.id   AF-A0A2P7TW60-F1
#
_cell.length_a   1.000
_cell.length_b   1.000
_cell.length_c   1.000
_cell.angle_alpha   90.00
_cell.angle_beta   90.00
_cell.angle_gamma   90.00
#
_symmetry.space_group_name_H-M   'P 1'
#
loop_
_entity.id
_entity.type
_entity.pdbx_description
1 polymer ?
#
loop_
_entity_poly.entity_id
_entity_poly.type
_entity_poly.pdbx_seq_one_letter_code
_entity_poly.pdbx_strand_id
1 'polypeptide(L)'
;MKRVVFMFLLLFAGSCMYAQDGTTWEEYNYIKKGIAVQAANGLDIEKKGYKVESYTSFKAGPFSFTFDNLRRTTQNNQLAATIVAVAGTTYRKPALFCLPNLTAPADVQEQCLKDITGYFRGQERYLIEVLMRMYAFRTCNE
;
A
#
# COMPACT_ATOMS: atom_id res chain seq x y z
N MET A 1 21.99 0.62 43.65
CA MET A 1 22.19 1.34 42.36
C MET A 1 21.99 0.46 41.12
N LYS A 2 22.51 -0.79 41.08
CA LYS A 2 22.40 -1.68 39.90
C LYS A 2 20.96 -1.99 39.42
N ARG A 3 19.98 -2.02 40.33
CA ARG A 3 18.55 -2.29 40.02
C ARG A 3 17.82 -1.09 39.37
N VAL A 4 18.26 0.14 39.65
CA VAL A 4 17.65 1.35 39.08
C VAL A 4 18.13 1.59 37.64
N VAL A 5 19.39 1.26 37.36
CA VAL A 5 19.96 1.34 36.00
C VAL A 5 19.24 0.37 35.05
N PHE A 6 18.92 -0.85 35.50
CA PHE A 6 18.22 -1.83 34.68
C PHE A 6 16.76 -1.41 34.35
N MET A 7 16.11 -0.71 35.28
CA MET A 7 14.75 -0.18 35.11
C MET A 7 14.71 1.00 34.13
N PHE A 8 15.73 1.87 34.13
CA PHE A 8 15.89 2.91 33.12
C PHE A 8 16.23 2.35 31.73
N LEU A 9 17.00 1.24 31.66
CA LEU A 9 17.33 0.58 30.39
C LEU A 9 16.09 -0.04 29.71
N LEU A 10 15.17 -0.61 30.50
CA LEU A 10 13.91 -1.15 30.00
C LEU A 10 12.94 -0.06 29.52
N LEU A 11 12.92 1.11 30.18
CA LEU A 11 12.13 2.26 29.74
C LEU A 11 12.66 2.87 28.43
N PHE A 12 13.98 2.87 28.21
CA PHE A 12 14.57 3.39 26.98
C PHE A 12 14.40 2.45 25.78
N ALA A 13 14.39 1.13 26.02
CA ALA A 13 14.12 0.13 24.99
C ALA A 13 12.67 0.19 24.46
N GLY A 14 11.70 0.63 25.29
CA GLY A 14 10.30 0.79 24.90
C GLY A 14 10.00 2.04 24.06
N SER A 15 10.84 3.07 24.13
CA SER A 15 10.65 4.35 23.41
C SER A 15 11.14 4.37 21.95
N CYS A 16 11.80 3.31 21.49
CA CYS A 16 12.26 3.19 20.09
C CYS A 16 11.27 2.48 19.17
N MET A 17 10.05 2.18 19.64
CA MET A 17 9.05 1.52 18.82
C MET A 17 8.13 2.54 18.13
N TYR A 18 8.31 2.63 16.81
CA TYR A 18 7.36 3.11 15.78
C TYR A 18 7.35 4.60 15.41
N ALA A 19 8.45 5.08 14.82
CA ALA A 19 8.34 5.83 13.57
C ALA A 19 8.51 4.83 12.41
N GLN A 20 7.47 4.04 12.12
CA GLN A 20 7.46 3.25 10.90
C GLN A 20 7.13 4.19 9.74
N ASP A 21 8.16 4.71 9.09
CA ASP A 21 8.00 5.49 7.86
C ASP A 21 7.41 4.64 6.72
N GLY A 22 7.70 3.34 6.77
CA GLY A 22 7.29 2.35 5.78
C GLY A 22 5.83 1.92 5.84
N THR A 23 5.30 1.41 4.73
CA THR A 23 4.02 0.67 4.74
C THR A 23 4.10 -0.50 5.69
N THR A 24 3.15 -0.59 6.62
CA THR A 24 3.04 -1.67 7.60
C THR A 24 2.25 -2.84 7.03
N TRP A 25 2.39 -4.01 7.64
CA TRP A 25 1.57 -5.18 7.31
C TRP A 25 0.07 -4.96 7.53
N GLU A 26 -0.29 -4.14 8.51
CA GLU A 26 -1.69 -3.78 8.76
C GLU A 26 -2.27 -3.00 7.58
N GLU A 27 -1.58 -1.96 7.13
CA GLU A 27 -1.96 -1.13 5.99
C GLU A 27 -2.00 -1.93 4.69
N TYR A 28 -0.98 -2.78 4.46
CA TYR A 28 -0.92 -3.65 3.30
C TYR A 28 -2.13 -4.59 3.23
N ASN A 29 -2.45 -5.25 4.34
CA ASN A 29 -3.59 -6.15 4.44
C ASN A 29 -4.93 -5.40 4.38
N TYR A 30 -4.98 -4.18 4.92
CA TYR A 30 -6.16 -3.31 4.88
C TYR A 30 -6.56 -2.98 3.43
N ILE A 31 -5.58 -2.58 2.60
CA ILE A 31 -5.81 -2.31 1.17
C ILE A 31 -6.27 -3.58 0.46
N LYS A 32 -5.58 -4.71 0.65
CA LYS A 32 -5.92 -5.99 0.00
C LYS A 32 -7.30 -6.52 0.36
N LYS A 33 -7.70 -6.41 1.63
CA LYS A 33 -8.99 -6.93 2.12
C LYS A 33 -10.17 -6.05 1.70
N GLY A 34 -9.91 -4.88 1.14
CA GLY A 34 -10.88 -4.13 0.37
C GLY A 34 -11.26 -2.82 1.01
N ILE A 35 -10.50 -1.78 0.68
CA ILE A 35 -11.00 -0.41 0.72
C ILE A 35 -12.31 -0.30 -0.08
N ALA A 36 -12.44 -1.03 -1.20
CA ALA A 36 -13.69 -1.12 -1.96
C ALA A 36 -14.82 -1.85 -1.22
N VAL A 37 -14.52 -2.88 -0.43
CA VAL A 37 -15.53 -3.62 0.36
C VAL A 37 -15.96 -2.79 1.57
N GLN A 38 -15.03 -2.06 2.19
CA GLN A 38 -15.32 -1.17 3.32
C GLN A 38 -16.11 0.06 2.88
N ALA A 39 -15.75 0.69 1.76
CA ALA A 39 -16.54 1.76 1.14
C ALA A 39 -17.95 1.29 0.76
N ALA A 40 -18.07 0.12 0.11
CA ALA A 40 -19.37 -0.43 -0.30
C ALA A 40 -20.27 -0.84 0.89
N ASN A 41 -19.68 -1.15 2.04
CA ASN A 41 -20.41 -1.49 3.27
C ASN A 41 -20.69 -0.26 4.17
N GLY A 42 -20.44 0.97 3.69
CA GLY A 42 -20.68 2.19 4.46
C GLY A 42 -19.76 2.35 5.68
N LEU A 43 -18.64 1.62 5.72
CA LEU A 43 -17.62 1.79 6.75
C LEU A 43 -16.80 3.02 6.39
N ASP A 44 -16.90 4.03 7.25
CA ASP A 44 -16.20 5.28 7.17
C ASP A 44 -14.67 5.04 7.17
N ILE A 45 -14.06 5.20 5.99
CA ILE A 45 -12.61 5.09 5.80
C ILE A 45 -11.89 6.25 6.53
N GLU A 46 -12.60 7.36 6.77
CA GLU A 46 -12.07 8.51 7.50
C GLU A 46 -11.95 8.25 9.02
N LYS A 47 -12.45 7.12 9.53
CA LYS A 47 -12.52 6.87 10.98
C LYS A 47 -11.25 6.35 11.65
N LYS A 48 -10.14 6.18 10.94
CA LYS A 48 -8.87 5.72 11.56
C LYS A 48 -7.62 6.36 10.96
N GLY A 49 -7.46 7.67 11.05
CA GLY A 49 -6.13 8.28 10.83
C GLY A 49 -5.59 8.13 9.39
N TYR A 50 -6.43 7.76 8.42
CA TYR A 50 -6.08 7.60 7.01
C TYR A 50 -7.02 8.40 6.11
N LYS A 51 -6.51 8.80 4.95
CA LYS A 51 -7.26 9.47 3.88
C LYS A 51 -6.87 8.85 2.54
N VAL A 52 -7.87 8.56 1.70
CA VAL A 52 -7.65 8.13 0.32
C VAL A 52 -7.76 9.36 -0.57
N GLU A 53 -6.72 9.62 -1.37
CA GLU A 53 -6.67 10.73 -2.31
C GLU A 53 -6.48 10.20 -3.72
N SER A 54 -7.40 10.54 -4.63
CA SER A 54 -7.20 10.16 -6.03
C SER A 54 -6.00 10.90 -6.61
N TYR A 55 -5.11 10.16 -7.26
CA TYR A 55 -3.89 10.71 -7.80
C TYR A 55 -3.92 10.75 -9.34
N THR A 56 -4.09 9.60 -10.01
CA THR A 56 -4.14 9.57 -11.47
C THR A 56 -4.85 8.35 -12.01
N SER A 57 -5.22 8.41 -13.29
CA SER A 57 -5.71 7.26 -14.03
C SER A 57 -5.28 7.34 -15.49
N PHE A 58 -5.08 6.19 -16.12
CA PHE A 58 -4.82 6.12 -17.55
C PHE A 58 -5.30 4.80 -18.14
N LYS A 59 -5.44 4.76 -19.46
CA LYS A 59 -5.76 3.55 -20.22
C LYS A 59 -4.53 3.03 -20.95
N ALA A 60 -4.33 1.72 -20.95
CA ALA A 60 -3.31 1.06 -21.74
C ALA A 60 -3.91 -0.19 -22.39
N GLY A 61 -4.19 -0.10 -23.70
CA GLY A 61 -4.88 -1.16 -24.45
C GLY A 61 -6.26 -1.49 -23.84
N PRO A 62 -6.55 -2.75 -23.52
CA PRO A 62 -7.84 -3.15 -22.95
C PRO A 62 -7.98 -2.87 -21.44
N PHE A 63 -6.97 -2.27 -20.81
CA PHE A 63 -6.95 -2.00 -19.38
C PHE A 63 -7.10 -0.52 -19.05
N SER A 64 -7.70 -0.26 -17.90
CA SER A 64 -7.73 1.03 -17.22
C SER A 64 -7.06 0.87 -15.86
N PHE A 65 -6.16 1.79 -15.56
CA PHE A 65 -5.43 1.84 -14.32
C PHE A 65 -5.88 3.06 -13.53
N THR A 66 -6.09 2.90 -12.23
CA THR A 66 -6.22 4.02 -11.29
C THR A 66 -5.19 3.88 -10.18
N PHE A 67 -4.66 5.01 -9.75
CA PHE A 67 -3.71 5.12 -8.66
C PHE A 67 -4.31 6.10 -7.65
N ASP A 68 -4.59 5.60 -6.46
CA ASP A 68 -5.09 6.40 -5.35
C ASP A 68 -4.12 6.25 -4.18
N ASN A 69 -3.78 7.34 -3.51
CA ASN A 69 -2.84 7.34 -2.40
C ASN A 69 -3.59 7.17 -1.08
N LEU A 70 -3.15 6.21 -0.26
CA LEU A 70 -3.53 6.12 1.14
C LEU A 70 -2.52 6.93 1.95
N ARG A 71 -2.96 7.99 2.62
CA ARG A 71 -2.13 8.86 3.45
C ARG A 71 -2.52 8.80 4.91
N ARG A 72 -1.55 8.92 5.80
CA ARG A 72 -1.74 8.98 7.26
C ARG A 72 -2.08 10.40 7.69
N THR A 73 -3.31 10.64 8.11
CA THR A 73 -3.73 11.96 8.61
C THR A 73 -3.10 12.29 9.97
N THR A 74 -2.70 11.27 10.74
CA THR A 74 -2.03 11.43 12.04
C THR A 74 -0.53 11.74 11.94
N GLN A 75 0.09 11.54 10.77
CA GLN A 75 1.53 11.73 10.53
C GLN A 75 1.77 12.74 9.39
N ASN A 76 1.23 13.95 9.54
CA ASN A 76 1.43 15.05 8.58
C ASN A 76 1.14 14.69 7.11
N ASN A 77 0.10 13.88 6.88
CA ASN A 77 -0.31 13.43 5.54
C ASN A 77 0.77 12.60 4.79
N GLN A 78 1.64 11.90 5.53
CA GLN A 78 2.64 10.99 4.97
C GLN A 78 1.99 9.87 4.15
N LEU A 79 2.63 9.50 3.04
CA LEU A 79 2.16 8.41 2.18
C LEU A 79 2.32 7.06 2.91
N ALA A 80 1.19 6.38 3.17
CA ALA A 80 1.18 5.03 3.71
C ALA A 80 1.45 4.00 2.60
N ALA A 81 0.70 4.10 1.49
CA ALA A 81 0.80 3.21 0.33
C ALA A 81 -0.01 3.78 -0.84
N THR A 82 0.19 3.24 -2.04
CA THR A 82 -0.64 3.52 -3.21
C THR A 82 -1.52 2.32 -3.54
N ILE A 83 -2.80 2.57 -3.72
CA ILE A 83 -3.80 1.62 -4.17
C ILE A 83 -3.79 1.65 -5.70
N VAL A 84 -3.55 0.50 -6.31
CA VAL A 84 -3.57 0.36 -7.78
C VAL A 84 -4.78 -0.47 -8.16
N ALA A 85 -5.75 0.13 -8.85
CA ALA A 85 -6.86 -0.60 -9.43
C ALA A 85 -6.60 -0.87 -10.91
N VAL A 86 -6.76 -2.14 -11.33
CA VAL A 86 -6.63 -2.55 -12.73
C VAL A 86 -7.97 -3.13 -13.18
N ALA A 87 -8.67 -2.38 -14.04
CA ALA A 87 -9.88 -2.83 -14.70
C ALA A 87 -9.57 -3.22 -16.15
N GLY A 88 -10.30 -4.19 -16.72
CA GLY A 88 -10.19 -4.53 -18.13
C GLY A 88 -11.38 -5.35 -18.61
N THR A 89 -11.57 -5.45 -19.92
CA THR A 89 -12.71 -6.18 -20.52
C THR A 89 -12.73 -7.67 -20.18
N THR A 90 -11.57 -8.26 -19.88
CA THR A 90 -11.43 -9.64 -19.41
C THR A 90 -11.91 -9.85 -17.96
N TYR A 91 -12.07 -8.78 -17.17
CA TYR A 91 -12.29 -8.87 -15.73
C TYR A 91 -13.66 -8.31 -15.31
N ARG A 92 -14.47 -9.13 -14.63
CA ARG A 92 -15.80 -8.72 -14.10
C ARG A 92 -15.71 -7.67 -12.99
N LYS A 93 -14.58 -7.56 -12.29
CA LYS A 93 -14.30 -6.57 -11.23
C LYS A 93 -12.84 -6.11 -11.33
N PRO A 94 -12.53 -4.85 -10.99
CA PRO A 94 -11.16 -4.37 -10.98
C PRO A 94 -10.33 -5.16 -9.95
N ALA A 95 -9.12 -5.55 -10.35
CA ALA A 95 -8.11 -6.05 -9.44
C ALA A 95 -7.60 -4.89 -8.58
N LEU A 96 -7.40 -5.12 -7.28
CA LEU A 96 -6.85 -4.11 -6.38
C LEU A 96 -5.51 -4.61 -5.83
N PHE A 97 -4.48 -3.82 -6.02
CA PHE A 97 -3.14 -4.06 -5.50
C PHE A 97 -2.75 -2.98 -4.50
N CYS A 98 -1.97 -3.38 -3.50
CA CYS A 98 -1.27 -2.45 -2.62
C CYS A 98 0.16 -2.30 -3.14
N LEU A 99 0.52 -1.11 -3.59
CA LEU A 99 1.90 -0.71 -3.82
C LEU A 99 2.42 -0.05 -2.54
N PRO A 100 3.28 -0.72 -1.76
CA PRO A 100 3.86 -0.11 -0.57
C PRO A 100 4.76 1.09 -0.96
N ASN A 101 4.96 2.02 -0.04
CA ASN A 101 5.92 3.13 -0.21
C ASN A 101 7.37 2.60 -0.22
N LEU A 102 8.33 3.42 -0.66
CA LEU A 102 9.74 3.02 -0.80
C LEU A 102 10.41 2.58 0.52
N THR A 103 9.93 3.05 1.66
CA THR A 103 10.49 2.76 2.99
C THR A 103 9.88 1.54 3.66
N ALA A 104 8.93 0.86 3.00
CA ALA A 104 8.31 -0.35 3.55
C ALA A 104 9.32 -1.50 3.75
N PRO A 105 9.12 -2.34 4.78
CA PRO A 105 9.92 -3.53 5.01
C PRO A 105 10.04 -4.44 3.76
N ALA A 106 11.20 -5.08 3.60
CA ALA A 106 11.51 -5.86 2.41
C ALA A 106 10.53 -7.03 2.16
N ASP A 107 10.00 -7.63 3.21
CA ASP A 107 8.98 -8.69 3.15
C ASP A 107 7.63 -8.17 2.61
N VAL A 108 7.23 -6.95 2.98
CA VAL A 108 6.03 -6.28 2.44
C VAL A 108 6.23 -5.96 0.94
N GLN A 109 7.41 -5.47 0.56
CA GLN A 109 7.78 -5.23 -0.84
C GLN A 109 7.74 -6.52 -1.66
N GLU A 110 8.31 -7.61 -1.12
CA GLU A 110 8.33 -8.91 -1.79
C GLU A 110 6.92 -9.50 -1.93
N GLN A 111 6.07 -9.33 -0.90
CA GLN A 111 4.69 -9.79 -0.96
C GLN A 111 3.88 -9.06 -2.04
N CYS A 112 4.11 -7.75 -2.21
CA CYS A 112 3.53 -6.97 -3.31
C CYS A 112 3.85 -7.61 -4.67
N LEU A 113 5.13 -7.91 -4.92
CA LEU A 113 5.56 -8.53 -6.17
C LEU A 113 4.94 -9.93 -6.37
N LYS A 114 4.88 -10.75 -5.32
CA LYS A 114 4.22 -12.07 -5.35
C LYS A 114 2.74 -11.97 -5.69
N ASP A 115 2.03 -11.01 -5.11
CA ASP A 115 0.60 -10.82 -5.35
C ASP A 115 0.34 -10.36 -6.80
N ILE A 116 1.15 -9.44 -7.33
CA ILE A 116 1.06 -8.97 -8.71
C ILE A 116 1.38 -10.10 -9.70
N THR A 117 2.52 -10.77 -9.51
CA THR A 117 2.95 -11.87 -10.40
C THR A 117 1.97 -13.05 -10.36
N GLY A 118 1.44 -13.37 -9.18
CA GLY A 118 0.41 -14.39 -9.00
C GLY A 118 -0.89 -14.04 -9.73
N TYR A 119 -1.31 -12.78 -9.68
CA TYR A 119 -2.52 -12.32 -10.38
C TYR A 119 -2.38 -12.44 -11.90
N PHE A 120 -1.21 -12.10 -12.45
CA PHE A 120 -0.96 -12.13 -13.90
C PHE A 120 -0.35 -13.45 -14.39
N ARG A 121 -0.36 -14.52 -13.60
CA ARG A 121 0.13 -15.84 -14.04
C ARG A 121 -0.69 -16.31 -15.25
N GLY A 122 -0.01 -16.65 -16.35
CA GLY A 122 -0.63 -17.00 -17.65
C GLY A 122 -1.05 -15.78 -18.48
N GLN A 123 -0.72 -14.57 -18.04
CA GLN A 123 -0.93 -13.30 -18.74
C GLN A 123 0.31 -12.39 -18.64
N GLU A 124 1.49 -12.98 -18.86
CA GLU A 124 2.81 -12.37 -18.63
C GLU A 124 3.03 -11.09 -19.46
N ARG A 125 2.42 -11.02 -20.65
CA ARG A 125 2.46 -9.82 -21.50
C ARG A 125 1.90 -8.58 -20.76
N TYR A 126 0.88 -8.77 -19.92
CA TYR A 126 0.25 -7.67 -19.19
C TYR A 126 0.95 -7.39 -17.87
N LEU A 127 1.57 -8.41 -17.26
CA LEU A 127 2.43 -8.26 -16.08
C LEU A 127 3.53 -7.21 -16.33
N ILE A 128 4.24 -7.30 -17.46
CA ILE A 128 5.33 -6.37 -17.79
C ILE A 128 4.82 -4.93 -17.91
N GLU A 129 3.69 -4.73 -18.60
CA GLU A 129 3.08 -3.40 -18.74
C GLU A 129 2.71 -2.84 -17.36
N VAL A 130 2.07 -3.63 -16.50
CA VAL A 130 1.67 -3.21 -15.14
C VAL A 130 2.90 -2.83 -14.31
N LEU A 131 3.92 -3.68 -14.29
CA LEU A 131 5.15 -3.44 -13.53
C LEU A 131 5.89 -2.18 -14.02
N MET A 132 5.99 -1.98 -15.34
CA MET A 132 6.62 -0.78 -15.91
C MET A 132 5.89 0.50 -15.52
N ARG A 133 4.56 0.48 -15.50
CA ARG A 133 3.76 1.65 -15.10
C ARG A 133 3.86 1.93 -13.60
N MET A 134 3.85 0.88 -12.77
CA MET A 134 4.06 1.01 -11.33
C MET A 134 5.47 1.54 -11.01
N TYR A 135 6.48 1.06 -11.74
CA TYR A 135 7.84 1.56 -11.62
C TYR A 135 7.94 3.04 -12.02
N ALA A 136 7.40 3.43 -13.18
CA ALA A 136 7.38 4.81 -13.62
C ALA A 136 6.66 5.74 -12.64
N PHE A 137 5.51 5.30 -12.10
CA PHE A 137 4.79 6.01 -11.05
C PHE A 137 5.69 6.24 -9.83
N ARG A 138 6.37 5.19 -9.35
CA ARG A 138 7.24 5.26 -8.18
C ARG A 138 8.41 6.21 -8.38
N THR A 139 9.07 6.17 -9.54
CA THR A 139 10.23 7.02 -9.85
C THR A 139 9.90 8.50 -10.04
N CYS A 140 8.66 8.84 -10.38
CA CYS A 140 8.27 10.22 -10.63
C CYS A 140 7.62 10.90 -9.42
N ASN A 141 7.21 10.15 -8.39
CA ASN A 141 6.32 10.64 -7.33
C ASN A 141 6.76 10.31 -5.89
N GLU A 142 7.76 9.45 -5.72
CA GLU A 142 8.43 9.14 -4.44
C GLU A 142 9.93 9.38 -4.57
#